data_AF-A0A520LQE1-F1
#
_entry.id   AF-A0A520LQE1-F1
#
_cell.length_a   1.000
_cell.length_b   1.000
_cell.length_c   1.000
_cell.angle_alpha   90.00
_cell.angle_beta   90.00
_cell.angle_gamma   90.00
#
_symmetry.space_group_name_H-M   'P 1'
#
loop_
_entity.id
_entity.type
_entity.pdbx_description
1 polymer ?
#
loop_
_entity_poly.entity_id
_entity_poly.type
_entity_poly.pdbx_seq_one_letter_code
_entity_poly.pdbx_strand_id
1 'polypeptide(L)'
;MPLLPAAAATPPPMVCTIETVESRWSPRAIAGVRMLRGQSFTVTRSPDIKLTPRYVIDSRITSLAEETEPPVGSIENQRLRYSWSYIAALGPVAPPATSGEPSRNASISVEGQLRIRADRSFDLVNVSAMTAEGSTTALTTLRDSASGTCREQP
;
A
#
# COMPACT_ATOMS: atom_id res chain seq x y z
N MET A 1 -29.93 33.95 -24.02
CA MET A 1 -29.63 32.51 -23.94
C MET A 1 -28.62 32.30 -22.82
N PRO A 2 -28.95 31.58 -21.73
CA PRO A 2 -27.97 31.28 -20.70
C PRO A 2 -27.03 30.18 -21.19
N LEU A 3 -25.72 30.42 -21.09
CA LEU A 3 -24.68 29.42 -21.33
C LEU A 3 -24.72 28.40 -20.20
N LEU A 4 -25.06 27.14 -20.51
CA LEU A 4 -24.87 26.02 -19.59
C LEU A 4 -23.37 25.83 -19.34
N PRO A 5 -22.92 25.69 -18.08
CA PRO A 5 -21.53 25.32 -17.80
C PRO A 5 -21.29 23.91 -18.35
N ALA A 6 -20.30 23.77 -19.24
CA ALA A 6 -19.83 22.47 -19.69
C ALA A 6 -19.40 21.66 -18.46
N ALA A 7 -20.06 20.53 -18.20
CA ALA A 7 -19.60 19.58 -17.21
C ALA A 7 -18.17 19.17 -17.56
N ALA A 8 -17.21 19.48 -16.70
CA ALA A 8 -15.84 19.03 -16.89
C ALA A 8 -15.84 17.49 -17.00
N ALA A 9 -15.39 16.97 -18.13
CA ALA A 9 -15.36 15.54 -18.37
C ALA A 9 -14.53 14.86 -17.27
N THR A 10 -15.13 13.92 -16.55
CA THR A 10 -14.46 13.07 -15.58
C THR A 10 -13.26 12.40 -16.27
N PRO A 11 -12.02 12.57 -15.76
CA PRO A 11 -10.86 11.95 -16.39
C PRO A 11 -11.04 10.43 -16.41
N PRO A 12 -10.71 9.76 -17.53
CA PRO A 12 -10.89 8.33 -17.67
C PRO A 12 -10.03 7.57 -16.64
N PRO A 13 -10.49 6.41 -16.16
CA PRO A 13 -9.68 5.57 -15.29
C PRO A 13 -8.44 5.09 -16.02
N MET A 14 -7.34 4.87 -15.30
CA MET A 14 -6.12 4.28 -15.87
C MET A 14 -5.82 2.95 -15.22
N VAL A 15 -5.36 1.98 -16.00
CA VAL A 15 -4.79 0.73 -15.50
C VAL A 15 -3.28 0.88 -15.46
N CYS A 16 -2.70 0.74 -14.28
CA CYS A 16 -1.27 0.81 -14.02
C CYS A 16 -0.72 -0.59 -13.76
N THR A 17 0.37 -0.97 -14.44
CA THR A 17 1.02 -2.28 -14.29
C THR A 17 2.39 -2.11 -13.65
N ILE A 18 2.66 -2.85 -12.59
CA ILE A 18 3.95 -2.87 -11.91
C ILE A 18 4.95 -3.68 -12.74
N GLU A 19 6.01 -3.03 -13.19
CA GLU A 19 7.05 -3.63 -14.02
C GLU A 19 8.30 -3.97 -13.20
N THR A 20 8.66 -3.10 -12.27
CA THR A 20 9.83 -3.30 -11.39
C THR A 20 9.45 -3.19 -9.93
N VAL A 21 10.18 -3.94 -9.09
CA VAL A 21 9.99 -3.99 -7.64
C VAL A 21 11.34 -4.23 -6.99
N GLU A 22 11.66 -3.43 -6.00
CA GLU A 22 12.78 -3.60 -5.08
C GLU A 22 12.24 -3.65 -3.65
N SER A 23 12.71 -4.61 -2.87
CA SER A 23 12.28 -4.83 -1.48
C SER A 23 13.50 -4.83 -0.57
N ARG A 24 13.46 -4.02 0.49
CA ARG A 24 14.51 -3.98 1.53
C ARG A 24 13.92 -4.23 2.90
N TRP A 25 14.42 -5.29 3.54
CA TRP A 25 14.06 -5.65 4.91
C TRP A 25 15.07 -5.11 5.92
N SER A 26 14.60 -4.80 7.12
CA SER A 26 15.47 -4.48 8.25
C SER A 26 14.76 -4.70 9.59
N PRO A 27 15.33 -5.45 10.55
CA PRO A 27 16.60 -6.17 10.45
C PRO A 27 16.47 -7.55 9.78
N ARG A 28 15.26 -8.10 9.66
CA ARG A 28 15.02 -9.45 9.10
C ARG A 28 13.75 -9.52 8.27
N ALA A 29 13.73 -10.40 7.28
CA ALA A 29 12.56 -10.62 6.46
C ALA A 29 11.42 -11.32 7.23
N ILE A 30 10.18 -10.96 6.90
CA ILE A 30 8.99 -11.72 7.32
C ILE A 30 8.68 -12.75 6.23
N ALA A 31 8.40 -13.99 6.64
CA ALA A 31 7.98 -15.05 5.71
C ALA A 31 6.54 -14.82 5.18
N GLY A 32 6.24 -15.27 3.96
CA GLY A 32 4.88 -15.21 3.40
C GLY A 32 4.55 -13.97 2.56
N VAL A 33 5.57 -13.20 2.18
CA VAL A 33 5.45 -11.90 1.51
C VAL A 33 5.35 -12.09 -0.02
N ARG A 34 4.21 -11.77 -0.67
CA ARG A 34 3.86 -12.08 -2.09
C ARG A 34 4.34 -11.08 -3.17
N MET A 35 4.96 -11.49 -4.30
CA MET A 35 5.59 -10.54 -5.25
C MET A 35 4.62 -9.54 -5.90
N LEU A 36 5.02 -8.25 -5.98
CA LEU A 36 4.23 -7.19 -6.62
C LEU A 36 4.44 -7.09 -8.14
N ARG A 37 5.55 -7.64 -8.67
CA ARG A 37 5.90 -7.52 -10.09
C ARG A 37 4.84 -8.20 -10.95
N GLY A 38 4.37 -7.51 -11.99
CA GLY A 38 3.35 -7.99 -12.91
C GLY A 38 1.92 -7.75 -12.45
N GLN A 39 1.69 -7.29 -11.21
CA GLN A 39 0.35 -6.93 -10.75
C GLN A 39 -0.10 -5.60 -11.37
N SER A 40 -1.41 -5.45 -11.56
CA SER A 40 -2.01 -4.25 -12.12
C SER A 40 -3.12 -3.71 -11.23
N PHE A 41 -3.25 -2.39 -11.20
CA PHE A 41 -4.27 -1.68 -10.44
C PHE A 41 -4.87 -0.55 -11.26
N THR A 42 -6.17 -0.34 -11.12
CA THR A 42 -6.92 0.74 -11.74
C THR A 42 -6.92 1.95 -10.82
N VAL A 43 -6.70 3.13 -11.40
CA VAL A 43 -6.75 4.44 -10.75
C VAL A 43 -7.92 5.22 -11.33
N THR A 44 -8.94 5.48 -10.51
CA THR A 44 -10.03 6.39 -10.86
C THR A 44 -9.79 7.71 -10.14
N ARG A 45 -9.85 8.86 -10.83
CA ARG A 45 -9.42 10.17 -10.29
C ARG A 45 -10.57 11.13 -9.92
N SER A 46 -11.82 10.68 -9.88
CA SER A 46 -12.96 11.58 -9.64
C SER A 46 -14.15 10.87 -8.96
N PRO A 47 -14.81 11.52 -7.98
CA PRO A 47 -14.42 12.77 -7.32
C PRO A 47 -13.21 12.62 -6.36
N ASP A 48 -12.94 11.38 -5.92
CA ASP A 48 -11.79 10.99 -5.11
C ASP A 48 -10.90 10.02 -5.90
N ILE A 49 -9.62 9.95 -5.54
CA ILE A 49 -8.76 8.90 -6.09
C ILE A 49 -9.13 7.55 -5.48
N LYS A 50 -9.54 6.60 -6.33
CA LYS A 50 -9.80 5.20 -5.97
C LYS A 50 -8.82 4.27 -6.67
N LEU A 51 -8.37 3.25 -5.95
CA LEU A 51 -7.45 2.21 -6.44
C LEU A 51 -8.13 0.84 -6.40
N THR A 52 -8.03 0.04 -7.47
CA THR A 52 -8.67 -1.28 -7.55
C THR A 52 -7.88 -2.27 -8.42
N PRO A 53 -7.47 -3.46 -7.93
CA PRO A 53 -7.60 -3.91 -6.55
C PRO A 53 -6.65 -3.14 -5.65
N ARG A 54 -7.14 -2.74 -4.47
CA ARG A 54 -6.35 -1.93 -3.53
C ARG A 54 -5.16 -2.71 -2.99
N TYR A 55 -5.30 -4.04 -2.85
CA TYR A 55 -4.26 -4.91 -2.31
C TYR A 55 -2.92 -4.85 -3.07
N VAL A 56 -2.91 -4.40 -4.33
CA VAL A 56 -1.67 -4.27 -5.13
C VAL A 56 -0.73 -3.23 -4.53
N ILE A 57 -1.29 -2.21 -3.89
CA ILE A 57 -0.55 -1.24 -3.10
C ILE A 57 -0.50 -1.60 -1.61
N ASP A 58 -1.35 -2.53 -1.12
CA ASP A 58 -1.54 -2.75 0.32
C ASP A 58 -0.43 -3.53 1.05
N SER A 59 0.75 -3.62 0.45
CA SER A 59 1.90 -4.38 0.96
C SER A 59 1.67 -5.89 1.00
N ARG A 60 2.79 -6.57 0.80
CA ARG A 60 2.89 -8.00 0.52
C ARG A 60 2.66 -8.89 1.75
N ILE A 61 2.48 -8.33 2.95
CA ILE A 61 2.29 -9.07 4.22
C ILE A 61 0.80 -9.43 4.47
N THR A 62 -0.07 -9.06 3.53
CA THR A 62 -1.54 -9.32 3.51
C THR A 62 -1.96 -10.79 3.58
N SER A 63 -1.05 -11.76 3.45
CA SER A 63 -1.36 -13.18 3.74
C SER A 63 -1.64 -13.43 5.24
N LEU A 64 -1.35 -12.47 6.12
CA LEU A 64 -1.54 -12.55 7.57
C LEU A 64 -2.64 -11.64 8.12
N ALA A 65 -3.37 -10.91 7.27
CA ALA A 65 -4.21 -9.79 7.69
C ALA A 65 -5.71 -10.15 7.76
N GLU A 66 -6.34 -9.87 8.90
CA GLU A 66 -7.77 -9.57 8.96
C GLU A 66 -7.93 -8.04 8.87
N GLU A 67 -8.38 -7.51 7.73
CA GLU A 67 -8.57 -6.07 7.53
C GLU A 67 -9.59 -5.53 8.53
N THR A 68 -9.16 -4.62 9.40
CA THR A 68 -9.99 -4.07 10.48
C THR A 68 -10.42 -2.62 10.22
N GLU A 69 -9.67 -1.85 9.42
CA GLU A 69 -9.99 -0.46 9.11
C GLU A 69 -9.69 -0.08 7.65
N PRO A 70 -10.56 0.74 7.01
CA PRO A 70 -10.34 1.19 5.66
C PRO A 70 -9.18 2.19 5.60
N PRO A 71 -8.24 2.03 4.66
CA PRO A 71 -7.12 2.95 4.46
C PRO A 71 -7.52 4.40 4.21
N VAL A 72 -6.92 5.30 4.99
CA VAL A 72 -7.05 6.75 4.84
C VAL A 72 -6.07 7.22 3.77
N GLY A 73 -6.56 7.94 2.75
CA GLY A 73 -5.73 8.48 1.68
C GLY A 73 -5.96 9.97 1.48
N SER A 74 -4.91 10.71 1.17
CA SER A 74 -4.96 12.13 0.81
C SER A 74 -4.16 12.39 -0.46
N ILE A 75 -4.59 13.40 -1.21
CA ILE A 75 -3.92 13.84 -2.43
C ILE A 75 -3.18 15.12 -2.11
N GLU A 76 -1.86 15.10 -2.25
CA GLU A 76 -1.02 16.29 -2.04
C GLU A 76 0.01 16.37 -3.17
N ASN A 77 0.09 17.50 -3.88
CA ASN A 77 1.10 17.73 -4.92
C ASN A 77 1.19 16.61 -5.98
N GLN A 78 0.04 16.13 -6.49
CA GLN A 78 -0.07 15.01 -7.45
C GLN A 78 0.45 13.66 -6.92
N ARG A 79 0.61 13.53 -5.60
CA ARG A 79 0.97 12.30 -4.93
C ARG A 79 -0.22 11.84 -4.11
N LEU A 80 -0.63 10.60 -4.32
CA LEU A 80 -1.54 9.93 -3.42
C LEU A 80 -0.71 9.40 -2.25
N ARG A 81 -0.94 9.94 -1.05
CA ARG A 81 -0.45 9.36 0.19
C ARG A 81 -1.56 8.55 0.82
N TYR A 82 -1.18 7.45 1.45
CA TYR A 82 -2.13 6.62 2.17
C TYR A 82 -1.47 5.95 3.36
N SER A 83 -2.29 5.59 4.33
CA SER A 83 -1.88 4.79 5.48
C SER A 83 -3.01 3.88 5.93
N TRP A 84 -2.65 2.71 6.45
CA TRP A 84 -3.56 1.82 7.18
C TRP A 84 -2.80 0.92 8.13
N SER A 85 -3.53 0.26 9.01
CA SER A 85 -2.98 -0.76 9.90
C SER A 85 -3.91 -1.98 9.94
N TYR A 86 -3.33 -3.15 10.21
CA TYR A 86 -4.09 -4.39 10.44
C TYR A 86 -3.40 -5.27 11.47
N ILE A 87 -4.15 -6.22 12.03
CA ILE A 87 -3.63 -7.20 12.98
C ILE A 87 -3.14 -8.42 12.20
N ALA A 88 -1.97 -8.93 12.58
CA ALA A 88 -1.34 -10.11 12.02
C ALA A 88 -0.71 -10.97 13.14
N ALA A 89 -0.52 -12.26 12.90
CA ALA A 89 0.29 -13.07 13.80
C ALA A 89 1.79 -12.73 13.64
N LEU A 90 2.54 -12.68 14.74
CA LEU A 90 3.99 -12.42 14.77
C LEU A 90 4.82 -13.45 13.97
N GLY A 91 4.29 -14.66 13.75
CA GLY A 91 4.97 -15.69 12.98
C GLY A 91 6.42 -15.95 13.44
N PRO A 92 7.38 -16.18 12.52
CA PRO A 92 8.77 -16.49 12.86
C PRO A 92 9.59 -15.28 13.33
N VAL A 93 9.03 -14.07 13.34
CA VAL A 93 9.72 -12.87 13.83
C VAL A 93 9.38 -12.55 15.29
N ALA A 94 8.59 -13.39 15.96
CA ALA A 94 8.31 -13.30 17.38
C ALA A 94 9.61 -13.29 18.22
N PRO A 95 9.75 -12.37 19.18
CA PRO A 95 10.78 -12.48 20.22
C PRO A 95 10.66 -13.82 20.98
N PRO A 96 11.74 -14.33 21.59
CA PRO A 96 11.66 -15.52 22.44
C PRO A 96 10.64 -15.32 23.57
N ALA A 97 9.82 -16.34 23.82
CA ALA A 97 8.78 -16.27 24.84
C ALA A 97 9.42 -16.13 26.23
N THR A 98 9.13 -15.03 26.92
CA THR A 98 9.38 -14.88 28.35
C THR A 98 8.17 -15.37 29.14
N SER A 99 8.39 -15.87 30.37
CA SER A 99 7.34 -16.43 31.23
C SER A 99 6.19 -15.43 31.47
N GLY A 100 4.95 -15.84 31.17
CA GLY A 100 3.79 -14.97 31.02
C GLY A 100 3.61 -14.65 29.54
N GLU A 101 2.87 -15.50 28.81
CA GLU A 101 2.84 -15.54 27.34
C GLU A 101 2.68 -14.14 26.72
N PRO A 102 3.69 -13.61 26.00
CA PRO A 102 3.47 -12.41 25.22
C PRO A 102 2.48 -12.73 24.12
N SER A 103 1.49 -11.84 23.91
CA SER A 103 0.57 -11.94 22.80
C SER A 103 1.35 -12.19 21.51
N ARG A 104 0.95 -13.22 20.76
CA ARG A 104 1.51 -13.52 19.44
C ARG A 104 0.93 -12.63 18.35
N ASN A 105 0.16 -11.63 18.72
CA ASN A 105 -0.39 -10.66 17.79
C ASN A 105 0.62 -9.53 17.55
N ALA A 106 0.57 -9.03 16.33
CA ALA A 106 1.30 -7.86 15.88
C ALA A 106 0.31 -6.92 15.21
N SER A 107 0.57 -5.63 15.31
CA SER A 107 0.02 -4.66 14.39
C SER A 107 1.02 -4.45 13.26
N ILE A 108 0.54 -4.44 12.03
CA ILE A 108 1.31 -4.00 10.87
C ILE A 108 0.74 -2.69 10.42
N SER A 109 1.55 -1.64 10.51
CA SER A 109 1.25 -0.35 9.88
C SER A 109 1.89 -0.31 8.50
N VAL A 110 1.19 0.31 7.55
CA VAL A 110 1.72 0.58 6.22
C VAL A 110 1.47 2.04 5.90
N GLU A 111 2.52 2.70 5.43
CA GLU A 111 2.47 4.02 4.84
C GLU A 111 2.98 3.90 3.42
N GLY A 112 2.30 4.55 2.48
CA GLY A 112 2.75 4.54 1.11
C GLY A 112 2.41 5.79 0.34
N GLN A 113 3.11 5.90 -0.78
CA GLN A 113 2.98 7.02 -1.69
C GLN A 113 2.99 6.51 -3.13
N LEU A 114 1.95 6.85 -3.87
CA LEU A 114 1.87 6.66 -5.32
C LEU A 114 1.99 8.02 -6.01
N ARG A 115 2.94 8.12 -6.94
CA ARG A 115 3.07 9.27 -7.84
C ARG A 115 2.88 8.79 -9.27
N ILE A 116 1.89 9.35 -9.97
CA ILE A 116 1.69 9.14 -11.41
C ILE A 116 2.21 10.40 -12.11
N ARG A 117 3.18 10.23 -13.00
CA ARG A 117 3.80 11.30 -13.78
C ARG A 117 2.96 11.63 -15.02
N ALA A 118 3.27 12.76 -15.66
CA ALA A 118 2.58 13.22 -16.87
C ALA A 118 2.80 12.27 -18.07
N ASP A 119 3.95 11.60 -18.13
CA ASP A 119 4.26 10.57 -19.13
C ASP A 119 3.57 9.21 -18.86
N ARG A 120 2.66 9.19 -17.88
CA ARG A 120 1.94 8.00 -17.41
C ARG A 120 2.81 6.93 -16.79
N SER A 121 4.09 7.18 -16.52
CA SER A 121 4.87 6.35 -15.61
C SER A 121 4.42 6.58 -14.18
N PHE A 122 4.63 5.60 -13.30
CA PHE A 122 4.40 5.78 -11.87
C PHE A 122 5.56 5.27 -11.03
N ASP A 123 5.67 5.86 -9.84
CA ASP A 123 6.48 5.32 -8.75
C ASP A 123 5.57 5.06 -7.54
N LEU A 124 5.82 3.94 -6.88
CA LEU A 124 5.17 3.50 -5.67
C LEU A 124 6.25 3.27 -4.62
N VAL A 125 6.11 3.87 -3.45
CA VAL A 125 6.99 3.60 -2.31
C VAL A 125 6.14 3.27 -1.12
N ASN A 126 6.39 2.11 -0.52
CA ASN A 126 5.70 1.64 0.67
C ASN A 126 6.69 1.36 1.77
N VAL A 127 6.32 1.72 3.00
CA VAL A 127 7.01 1.34 4.21
C VAL A 127 6.01 0.62 5.09
N SER A 128 6.30 -0.64 5.40
CA SER A 128 5.52 -1.43 6.36
C SER A 128 6.34 -1.67 7.61
N ALA A 129 5.73 -1.53 8.78
CA ALA A 129 6.35 -1.81 10.05
C ALA A 129 5.50 -2.82 10.83
N MET A 130 6.12 -3.89 11.32
CA MET A 130 5.47 -4.86 12.19
C MET A 130 5.87 -4.60 13.64
N THR A 131 4.88 -4.38 14.50
CA THR A 131 5.06 -4.07 15.92
C THR A 131 4.31 -5.11 16.74
N ALA A 132 4.98 -5.74 17.71
CA ALA A 132 4.32 -6.66 18.64
C ALA A 132 3.24 -5.92 19.44
N GLU A 133 2.15 -6.62 19.78
CA GLU A 133 1.15 -6.07 20.70
C GLU A 133 1.79 -5.66 22.04
N GLY A 134 1.47 -4.46 22.53
CA GLY A 134 2.07 -3.88 23.73
C GLY A 134 3.45 -3.24 23.53
N SER A 135 4.03 -3.30 22.32
CA SER A 135 5.26 -2.58 21.96
C SER A 135 4.96 -1.29 21.19
N THR A 136 5.86 -0.32 21.28
CA THR A 136 5.90 0.86 20.40
C THR A 136 7.04 0.79 19.38
N THR A 137 7.92 -0.21 19.51
CA THR A 137 9.08 -0.39 18.63
C THR A 137 8.79 -1.48 17.60
N ALA A 138 9.02 -1.14 16.33
CA ALA A 138 8.90 -2.09 15.23
C ALA A 138 9.95 -3.21 15.35
N LEU A 139 9.49 -4.46 15.26
CA LEU A 139 10.35 -5.65 15.22
C LEU A 139 11.10 -5.75 13.89
N THR A 140 10.44 -5.35 12.81
CA THR A 140 11.02 -5.29 11.48
C THR A 140 10.22 -4.34 10.58
N THR A 141 10.91 -3.85 9.56
CA THR A 141 10.39 -2.95 8.55
C THR A 141 10.66 -3.51 7.16
N LEU A 142 9.71 -3.30 6.25
CA LEU A 142 9.82 -3.54 4.83
C LEU A 142 9.72 -2.21 4.12
N ARG A 143 10.71 -1.86 3.31
CA ARG A 143 10.61 -0.78 2.34
C ARG A 143 10.52 -1.36 0.93
N ASP A 144 9.42 -1.13 0.27
CA ASP A 144 9.20 -1.47 -1.13
C ASP A 144 9.25 -0.23 -2.02
N SER A 145 9.94 -0.35 -3.13
CA SER A 145 9.91 0.61 -4.24
C SER A 145 9.45 -0.13 -5.49
N ALA A 146 8.42 0.37 -6.16
CA ALA A 146 7.94 -0.22 -7.39
C ALA A 146 7.68 0.86 -8.45
N SER A 147 7.81 0.49 -9.71
CA SER A 147 7.54 1.38 -10.83
C SER A 147 6.93 0.64 -12.00
N GLY A 148 6.31 1.40 -12.90
CA GLY A 148 5.76 0.89 -14.14
C GLY A 148 4.99 1.95 -14.91
N THR A 149 4.06 1.52 -15.73
CA THR A 149 3.33 2.38 -16.66
C THR A 149 1.81 2.26 -16.50
N CYS A 150 1.10 3.36 -16.75
CA CYS A 150 -0.35 3.46 -16.72
C CYS A 150 -0.90 3.66 -18.14
N ARG A 151 -2.04 3.03 -18.43
CA ARG A 151 -2.78 3.16 -19.69
C ARG A 151 -4.21 3.60 -19.38
N GLU A 152 -4.64 4.70 -20.00
CA GLU A 152 -6.04 5.13 -19.95
C GLU A 152 -6.94 4.04 -20.54
N GLN A 153 -8.07 3.81 -19.90
CA GLN A 153 -9.12 2.96 -20.44
C GLN A 153 -10.06 3.83 -21.29
N PRO A 154 -10.45 3.36 -22.49
CA PRO A 154 -11.43 4.03 -23.33
C PRO A 154 -12.83 4.06 -22.69
#